data_AF-A0A0K6FW72-F1
#
_entry.id   AF-A0A0K6FW72-F1
#
_cell.length_a   1.000
_cell.length_b   1.000
_cell.length_c   1.000
_cell.angle_alpha   90.00
_cell.angle_beta   90.00
_cell.angle_gamma   90.00
#
_symmetry.space_group_name_H-M   'P 1'
#
loop_
_entity.id
_entity.type
_entity.pdbx_description
1 polymer ?
#
loop_
_entity_poly.entity_id
_entity_poly.type
_entity_poly.pdbx_seq_one_letter_code
_entity_poly.pdbx_strand_id
1 'polypeptide(L)'
;MDVSEIQANLGGSHQQEFERFCEMKVRYMLQSEKGLVWCRAPGCGAGQIHVGGSDLPIVTCQKCGSRTCFTHDAVWHEGKTCAEYTAELVAKANAVPARALESKKSETWIKSHTKQCPGEGCGRPIQKNDGCDHMTCRKPAGCGQEFCWVCLAPYGPIREKGNKEHKSSCRYYS
;
A
#
# COMPACT_ATOMS: atom_id res chain seq x y z
N MET A 1 -0.06 -26.35 32.43
CA MET A 1 1.38 -26.28 32.12
C MET A 1 2.00 -25.20 32.95
N ASP A 2 2.76 -25.66 33.94
CA ASP A 2 3.54 -24.84 34.84
C ASP A 2 4.73 -24.21 34.09
N VAL A 3 5.13 -23.00 34.46
CA VAL A 3 6.29 -22.30 33.87
C VAL A 3 7.57 -23.11 34.10
N SER A 4 7.65 -23.81 35.24
CA SER A 4 8.73 -24.71 35.62
C SER A 4 8.92 -25.88 34.64
N GLU A 5 7.81 -26.49 34.18
CA GLU A 5 7.83 -27.62 33.24
C GLU A 5 8.31 -27.17 31.86
N ILE A 6 7.92 -25.96 31.43
CA ILE A 6 8.33 -25.40 30.14
C ILE A 6 9.83 -25.07 30.15
N GLN A 7 10.35 -24.57 31.27
CA GLN A 7 11.79 -24.32 31.44
C GLN A 7 12.61 -25.60 31.39
N ALA A 8 12.13 -26.66 32.06
CA ALA A 8 12.80 -27.96 32.06
C ALA A 8 12.81 -28.61 30.66
N ASN A 9 11.73 -28.45 29.90
CA ASN A 9 11.60 -29.02 28.55
C ASN A 9 12.41 -28.28 27.48
N LEU A 10 12.58 -26.96 27.60
CA LEU A 10 13.34 -26.15 26.64
C LEU A 10 14.85 -26.26 26.83
N GLY A 11 15.33 -26.63 28.03
CA GLY A 11 16.76 -26.66 28.35
C GLY A 11 17.40 -25.26 28.38
N GLY A 12 18.70 -25.19 28.72
CA GLY A 12 19.43 -23.92 28.83
C GLY A 12 19.75 -23.23 27.49
N SER A 13 19.59 -23.92 26.36
CA SER A 13 19.88 -23.38 25.02
C SER A 13 18.85 -22.38 24.52
N HIS A 14 17.63 -22.41 25.05
CA HIS A 14 16.49 -21.57 24.62
C HIS A 14 16.05 -20.57 25.68
N GLN A 15 17.02 -20.01 26.41
CA GLN A 15 16.72 -19.13 27.54
C GLN A 15 16.02 -17.83 27.11
N GLN A 16 16.36 -17.27 25.95
CA GLN A 16 15.71 -16.07 25.42
C GLN A 16 14.25 -16.33 25.01
N GLU A 17 13.98 -17.49 24.40
CA GLU A 17 12.63 -17.90 24.04
C GLU A 17 11.78 -18.16 25.28
N PHE A 18 12.38 -18.74 26.32
CA PHE A 18 11.72 -18.95 27.60
C PHE A 18 11.38 -17.63 28.31
N GLU A 19 12.31 -16.67 28.35
CA GLU A 19 12.06 -15.33 28.90
C GLU A 19 10.93 -14.62 28.15
N ARG A 20 10.96 -14.66 26.82
CA ARG A 20 9.90 -14.10 25.97
C ARG A 20 8.56 -14.80 26.21
N PHE A 21 8.55 -16.12 26.36
CA PHE A 21 7.34 -16.88 26.68
C PHE A 21 6.75 -16.43 28.03
N CYS A 22 7.59 -16.30 29.06
CA CYS A 22 7.17 -15.85 30.37
C CYS A 22 6.56 -14.44 30.31
N GLU A 23 7.23 -13.50 29.62
CA GLU A 23 6.72 -12.15 29.42
C GLU A 23 5.35 -12.15 28.72
N MET A 24 5.23 -12.89 27.61
CA MET A 24 3.98 -13.00 26.86
C MET A 24 2.86 -13.64 27.67
N LYS A 25 3.19 -14.63 28.51
CA LYS A 25 2.21 -15.28 29.38
C LYS A 25 1.72 -14.34 30.48
N VAL A 26 2.61 -13.60 31.12
CA VAL A 26 2.22 -12.56 32.10
C VAL A 26 1.32 -11.52 31.43
N ARG A 27 1.68 -11.04 30.24
CA ARG A 27 0.85 -10.11 29.46
C ARG A 27 -0.54 -10.68 29.17
N TYR A 28 -0.61 -11.93 28.72
CA TYR A 28 -1.88 -12.62 28.45
C TYR A 28 -2.74 -12.79 29.70
N MET A 29 -2.14 -13.12 30.85
CA MET A 29 -2.89 -13.27 32.10
C MET A 29 -3.45 -11.94 32.61
N LEU A 30 -2.70 -10.85 32.43
CA LEU A 30 -3.09 -9.53 32.91
C LEU A 30 -3.99 -8.76 31.94
N GLN A 31 -4.06 -9.14 30.64
CA GLN A 31 -4.81 -8.40 29.62
C GLN A 31 -6.32 -8.22 29.93
N SER A 32 -6.90 -9.09 30.76
CA SER A 32 -8.31 -9.01 31.17
C SER A 32 -8.54 -8.09 32.38
N GLU A 33 -7.48 -7.59 33.01
CA GLU A 33 -7.59 -6.74 34.19
C GLU A 33 -8.10 -5.35 33.80
N LYS A 34 -9.18 -4.93 34.47
CA LYS A 34 -9.82 -3.65 34.18
C LYS A 34 -8.89 -2.53 34.63
N GLY A 35 -8.43 -1.73 33.66
CA GLY A 35 -7.53 -0.60 33.93
C GLY A 35 -6.05 -0.92 33.74
N LEU A 36 -5.67 -2.13 33.32
CA LEU A 36 -4.28 -2.36 32.92
C LEU A 36 -3.94 -1.56 31.65
N VAL A 37 -2.85 -0.81 31.72
CA VAL A 37 -2.33 -0.01 30.62
C VAL A 37 -0.88 -0.38 30.37
N TRP A 38 -0.57 -0.71 29.12
CA TRP A 38 0.81 -0.93 28.68
C TRP A 38 1.42 0.37 28.18
N CYS A 39 2.65 0.66 28.61
CA CYS A 39 3.39 1.82 28.12
C CYS A 39 3.69 1.66 26.62
N ARG A 40 3.26 2.64 25.82
CA ARG A 40 3.42 2.65 24.36
C ARG A 40 4.70 3.32 23.89
N ALA A 41 5.52 3.80 24.82
CA ALA A 41 6.83 4.36 24.50
C ALA A 41 7.74 3.29 23.86
N PRO A 42 8.42 3.61 22.75
CA PRO A 42 9.37 2.70 22.13
C PRO A 42 10.39 2.17 23.15
N GLY A 43 10.53 0.84 23.25
CA GLY A 43 11.50 0.19 24.15
C GLY A 43 11.10 0.07 25.62
N CYS A 44 9.94 0.58 26.06
CA CYS A 44 9.54 0.48 27.47
C CYS A 44 8.76 -0.80 27.81
N GLY A 45 7.55 -0.93 27.26
CA GLY A 45 6.67 -2.10 27.43
C GLY A 45 6.16 -2.37 28.85
N ALA A 46 6.38 -1.49 29.83
CA ALA A 46 5.91 -1.69 31.21
C ALA A 46 4.38 -1.62 31.31
N GLY A 47 3.78 -2.52 32.07
CA GLY A 47 2.35 -2.50 32.41
C GLY A 47 2.11 -1.87 33.77
N GLN A 48 1.02 -1.11 33.92
CA GLN A 48 0.57 -0.55 35.19
C GLN A 48 -0.95 -0.45 35.25
N ILE A 49 -1.51 -0.47 36.46
CA ILE A 49 -2.94 -0.26 36.68
C ILE A 49 -3.25 1.25 36.70
N HIS A 50 -4.24 1.64 35.91
CA HIS A 50 -4.78 2.99 35.84
C HIS A 50 -6.21 3.01 36.37
N VAL A 51 -6.39 3.64 37.54
CA VAL A 51 -7.70 3.71 38.21
C VAL A 51 -8.59 4.81 37.61
N GLY A 52 -7.99 5.80 36.95
CA GLY A 52 -8.70 6.97 36.43
C GLY A 52 -9.57 6.73 35.18
N GLY A 53 -9.45 5.56 34.55
CA GLY A 53 -10.23 5.20 33.36
C GLY A 53 -10.15 6.22 32.23
N SER A 54 -11.21 6.29 31.43
CA SER A 54 -11.33 7.19 30.27
C SER A 54 -11.49 8.66 30.65
N ASP A 55 -11.93 8.96 31.88
CA ASP A 55 -12.09 10.34 32.37
C ASP A 55 -10.74 11.01 32.65
N LEU A 56 -9.71 10.21 32.96
CA LEU A 56 -8.32 10.65 33.11
C LEU A 56 -7.44 9.97 32.06
N PRO A 57 -7.49 10.40 30.79
CA PRO A 57 -6.90 9.65 29.69
C PRO A 57 -5.36 9.67 29.67
N ILE A 58 -4.72 10.53 30.46
CA ILE A 58 -3.25 10.64 30.50
C ILE A 58 -2.70 9.65 31.53
N VAL A 59 -1.99 8.63 31.06
CA VAL A 59 -1.33 7.63 31.91
C VAL A 59 0.17 7.87 31.85
N THR A 60 0.78 8.25 32.97
CA THR A 60 2.23 8.44 33.08
C THR A 60 2.90 7.14 33.50
N CYS A 61 3.84 6.66 32.69
CA CYS A 61 4.54 5.40 32.94
C CYS A 61 5.46 5.50 34.17
N GLN A 62 5.29 4.61 35.15
CA GLN A 62 6.14 4.60 36.35
C GLN A 62 7.60 4.17 36.07
N LYS A 63 7.85 3.42 34.99
CA LYS A 63 9.20 2.95 34.60
C LYS A 63 10.01 4.02 33.85
N CYS A 64 9.39 4.72 32.90
CA CYS A 64 10.12 5.61 31.98
C CYS A 64 9.60 7.05 31.91
N GLY A 65 8.54 7.39 32.63
CA GLY A 65 7.94 8.73 32.63
C GLY A 65 7.18 9.12 31.35
N SER A 66 7.21 8.30 30.30
CA SER A 66 6.46 8.57 29.07
C SER A 66 4.95 8.49 29.29
N ARG A 67 4.20 9.26 28.52
CA ARG A 67 2.73 9.33 28.62
C ARG A 67 2.05 8.50 27.53
N THR A 68 1.03 7.75 27.93
CA THR A 68 0.16 6.95 27.06
C THR A 68 -1.27 7.50 27.17
N CYS A 69 -2.01 7.51 26.06
CA CYS A 69 -3.46 7.75 26.08
C CYS A 69 -4.19 6.46 26.45
N PHE A 70 -4.96 6.49 27.54
CA PHE A 70 -5.80 5.37 27.98
C PHE A 70 -6.86 5.00 26.93
N THR A 71 -7.51 6.01 26.35
CA THR A 71 -8.64 5.82 25.43
C THR A 71 -8.23 5.24 24.07
N HIS A 72 -7.05 5.63 23.57
CA HIS A 72 -6.55 5.18 22.25
C HIS A 72 -5.50 4.09 22.32
N ASP A 73 -5.03 3.75 23.53
CA ASP A 73 -3.96 2.78 23.75
C ASP A 73 -2.72 3.08 22.88
N ALA A 74 -2.35 4.36 22.81
CA ALA A 74 -1.30 4.92 21.97
C ALA A 74 -0.40 5.87 22.77
N VAL A 75 0.77 6.25 22.22
CA VAL A 75 1.58 7.33 22.79
C VAL A 75 0.73 8.59 22.91
N TRP A 76 0.87 9.31 24.02
CA TRP A 76 0.07 10.49 24.29
C TRP A 76 0.22 11.56 23.20
N HIS A 77 -0.91 12.04 22.70
CA HIS A 77 -1.00 13.02 21.61
C HIS A 77 -1.00 14.46 22.16
N GLU A 78 0.18 14.98 22.44
CA GLU A 78 0.37 16.35 22.94
C GLU A 78 -0.36 17.40 22.11
N GLY A 79 -1.01 18.35 22.80
CA GLY A 79 -1.71 19.47 22.17
C GLY A 79 -3.01 19.08 21.45
N LYS A 80 -3.48 17.84 21.58
CA LYS A 80 -4.75 17.37 21.01
C LYS A 80 -5.62 16.72 22.07
N THR A 81 -6.90 17.02 22.04
CA THR A 81 -7.92 16.27 22.76
C THR A 81 -8.08 14.89 22.13
N CYS A 82 -8.66 13.94 22.88
CA CYS A 82 -8.96 12.62 22.35
C CYS A 82 -9.88 12.68 21.11
N ALA A 83 -10.81 13.64 21.07
CA ALA A 83 -11.72 13.82 19.94
C ALA A 83 -10.97 14.26 18.66
N GLU A 84 -10.06 15.23 18.78
CA GLU A 84 -9.25 15.72 17.65
C GLU A 84 -8.31 14.64 17.12
N TYR A 85 -7.68 13.87 18.03
CA TYR A 85 -6.82 12.76 17.63
C TYR A 85 -7.60 11.68 16.88
N THR A 86 -8.80 11.32 17.34
CA THR A 86 -9.70 10.40 16.61
C THR A 86 -10.05 10.94 15.22
N ALA A 87 -10.43 12.22 15.12
CA ALA A 87 -10.77 12.84 13.84
C ALA A 87 -9.60 12.80 12.85
N GLU A 88 -8.38 13.03 13.32
CA GLU A 88 -7.17 12.92 12.51
C GLU A 88 -6.90 11.49 12.05
N LEU A 89 -7.05 10.48 12.93
CA LEU A 89 -6.88 9.08 12.55
C LEU A 89 -7.89 8.67 11.46
N VAL A 90 -9.15 9.09 11.59
CA VAL A 90 -10.18 8.85 10.57
C VAL A 90 -9.84 9.55 9.26
N ALA A 91 -9.40 10.82 9.31
CA ALA A 91 -8.99 11.55 8.12
C ALA A 91 -7.82 10.86 7.41
N LYS A 92 -6.82 10.37 8.16
CA LYS A 92 -5.68 9.61 7.61
C LYS A 92 -6.10 8.26 7.03
N ALA A 93 -7.01 7.54 7.69
CA ALA A 93 -7.52 6.26 7.20
C ALA A 93 -8.31 6.41 5.90
N ASN A 94 -9.04 7.52 5.75
CA ASN A 94 -9.82 7.83 4.54
C ASN A 94 -8.99 8.49 3.42
N ALA A 95 -7.78 8.97 3.73
CA ALA A 95 -6.90 9.55 2.72
C ALA A 95 -6.43 8.46 1.75
N VAL A 96 -6.68 8.65 0.45
CA VAL A 96 -6.13 7.77 -0.59
C VAL A 96 -4.61 7.88 -0.52
N PRO A 97 -3.87 6.76 -0.34
CA PRO A 97 -2.42 6.80 -0.28
C PRO A 97 -1.85 7.49 -1.53
N ALA A 98 -0.88 8.39 -1.38
CA ALA A 98 -0.31 9.15 -2.48
C ALA A 98 0.11 8.26 -3.67
N ARG A 99 0.70 7.09 -3.36
CA ARG A 99 1.08 6.07 -4.35
C ARG A 99 -0.11 5.54 -5.16
N ALA A 100 -1.28 5.34 -4.53
CA ALA A 100 -2.48 4.89 -5.23
C ALA A 100 -3.04 5.97 -6.16
N LEU A 101 -2.90 7.25 -5.79
CA LEU A 101 -3.25 8.37 -6.66
C LEU A 101 -2.29 8.49 -7.86
N GLU A 102 -0.98 8.33 -7.63
CA GLU A 102 0.03 8.33 -8.70
C GLU A 102 -0.16 7.18 -9.68
N SER A 103 -0.44 5.96 -9.21
CA SER A 103 -0.75 4.82 -10.08
C SER A 103 -1.96 5.10 -10.98
N LYS A 104 -3.04 5.67 -10.42
CA LYS A 104 -4.22 6.07 -11.22
C LYS A 104 -3.89 7.14 -12.26
N LYS A 105 -3.06 8.12 -11.93
CA LYS A 105 -2.60 9.15 -12.88
C LYS A 105 -1.74 8.54 -14.00
N SER A 106 -0.85 7.61 -13.67
CA SER A 106 -0.04 6.89 -14.66
C SER A 106 -0.90 6.04 -15.61
N GLU A 107 -1.85 5.28 -15.08
CA GLU A 107 -2.76 4.47 -15.89
C GLU A 107 -3.62 5.31 -16.84
N THR A 108 -4.14 6.43 -16.37
CA THR A 108 -4.94 7.35 -17.19
C THR A 108 -4.09 8.03 -18.27
N TRP A 109 -2.84 8.39 -17.96
CA TRP A 109 -1.90 8.91 -18.96
C TRP A 109 -1.57 7.86 -20.04
N ILE A 110 -1.25 6.62 -19.64
CA ILE A 110 -0.96 5.52 -20.59
C ILE A 110 -2.16 5.30 -21.52
N LYS A 111 -3.39 5.24 -20.98
CA LYS A 111 -4.62 5.04 -21.78
C LYS A 111 -4.87 6.15 -22.79
N SER A 112 -4.52 7.40 -22.45
CA SER A 112 -4.78 8.56 -23.32
C SER A 112 -3.69 8.79 -24.36
N HIS A 113 -2.45 8.32 -24.13
CA HIS A 113 -1.30 8.62 -24.99
C HIS A 113 -0.75 7.40 -25.74
N THR A 114 -1.32 6.20 -25.53
CA THR A 114 -0.91 4.97 -26.21
C THR A 114 -2.08 4.27 -26.91
N LYS A 115 -1.78 3.54 -27.98
CA LYS A 115 -2.70 2.60 -28.65
C LYS A 115 -2.08 1.21 -28.70
N GLN A 116 -2.90 0.17 -28.64
CA GLN A 116 -2.42 -1.20 -28.78
C GLN A 116 -1.99 -1.49 -30.22
N CYS A 117 -0.87 -2.21 -30.36
CA CYS A 117 -0.39 -2.71 -31.64
C CYS A 117 -1.45 -3.62 -32.29
N PRO A 118 -1.84 -3.38 -33.55
CA PRO A 118 -2.80 -4.23 -34.26
C PRO A 118 -2.19 -5.51 -34.82
N GLY A 119 -0.87 -5.73 -34.68
CA GLY A 119 -0.24 -6.97 -35.11
C GLY A 119 -0.78 -8.16 -34.34
N GLU A 120 -1.13 -9.22 -35.06
CA GLU A 120 -1.67 -10.47 -34.51
C GLU A 120 -0.81 -10.98 -33.34
N GLY A 121 -1.46 -11.19 -32.18
CA GLY A 121 -0.79 -11.66 -30.96
C GLY A 121 0.15 -10.67 -30.27
N CYS A 122 0.30 -9.43 -30.76
CA CYS A 122 1.23 -8.46 -30.16
C CYS A 122 0.60 -7.64 -29.03
N GLY A 123 -0.47 -6.87 -29.32
CA GLY A 123 -1.22 -6.08 -28.32
C GLY A 123 -0.43 -5.00 -27.55
N ARG A 124 0.86 -4.82 -27.82
CA ARG A 124 1.75 -3.93 -27.07
C ARG A 124 1.29 -2.47 -27.15
N PRO A 125 1.25 -1.71 -26.04
CA PRO A 125 0.96 -0.28 -26.09
C PRO A 125 2.09 0.47 -26.80
N ILE A 126 1.72 1.29 -27.78
CA ILE A 126 2.61 2.13 -28.58
C ILE A 126 2.21 3.57 -28.31
N GLN A 127 3.17 4.42 -27.92
CA GLN A 127 2.96 5.87 -27.78
C GLN A 127 3.08 6.53 -29.15
N LYS A 128 2.23 7.53 -29.44
CA LYS A 128 2.33 8.29 -30.70
C LYS A 128 3.68 9.00 -30.78
N ASN A 129 4.35 8.89 -31.91
CA ASN A 129 5.47 9.79 -32.24
C ASN A 129 4.87 11.03 -32.94
N ASP A 130 5.21 12.22 -32.47
CA ASP A 130 4.75 13.46 -33.11
C ASP A 130 5.30 13.55 -34.54
N GLY A 131 4.40 13.68 -35.52
CA GLY A 131 4.76 14.00 -36.91
C GLY A 131 4.19 13.10 -38.01
N CYS A 132 3.80 11.84 -37.73
CA CYS A 132 3.25 10.96 -38.76
C CYS A 132 2.25 9.94 -38.21
N ASP A 133 1.16 9.68 -38.96
CA ASP A 133 0.21 8.62 -38.62
C ASP A 133 0.61 7.24 -39.18
N HIS A 134 1.70 7.14 -39.96
CA HIS A 134 2.33 5.85 -40.25
C HIS A 134 3.23 5.46 -39.08
N MET A 135 2.90 4.36 -38.39
CA MET A 135 3.58 3.90 -37.19
C MET A 135 4.07 2.47 -37.33
N THR A 136 5.18 2.17 -36.64
CA THR A 136 5.81 0.84 -36.65
C THR A 136 5.94 0.33 -35.22
N CYS A 137 5.51 -0.91 -34.98
CA CYS A 137 5.75 -1.62 -33.72
C CYS A 137 7.22 -2.09 -33.66
N ARG A 138 8.14 -1.21 -33.24
CA ARG A 138 9.60 -1.43 -33.38
C ARG A 138 10.13 -2.62 -32.56
N LYS A 139 10.97 -3.45 -33.19
CA LYS A 139 11.78 -4.51 -32.55
C LYS A 139 12.86 -3.91 -31.62
N PRO A 140 13.40 -4.63 -30.62
CA PRO A 140 13.21 -6.07 -30.32
C PRO A 140 11.94 -6.40 -29.54
N ALA A 141 11.32 -5.42 -28.89
CA ALA A 141 10.15 -5.63 -28.02
C ALA A 141 8.80 -5.60 -28.77
N GLY A 142 8.76 -5.12 -30.01
CA GLY A 142 7.58 -5.08 -30.86
C GLY A 142 7.63 -6.11 -32.00
N CYS A 143 6.49 -6.37 -32.64
CA CYS A 143 6.37 -7.38 -33.70
C CYS A 143 6.91 -6.95 -35.08
N GLY A 144 7.23 -5.67 -35.27
CA GLY A 144 7.67 -5.10 -36.54
C GLY A 144 6.54 -4.62 -37.45
N GLN A 145 5.27 -4.80 -37.07
CA GLN A 145 4.12 -4.41 -37.89
C GLN A 145 4.09 -2.89 -38.13
N GLU A 146 3.91 -2.51 -39.39
CA GLU A 146 3.61 -1.14 -39.83
C GLU A 146 2.09 -0.94 -39.95
N PHE A 147 1.57 0.16 -39.43
CA PHE A 147 0.13 0.43 -39.41
C PHE A 147 -0.20 1.93 -39.37
N CYS A 148 -1.45 2.27 -39.70
CA CYS A 148 -1.98 3.63 -39.56
C CYS A 148 -2.43 3.90 -38.11
N TRP A 149 -1.91 4.93 -37.44
CA TRP A 149 -2.28 5.33 -36.08
C TRP A 149 -3.76 5.71 -35.93
N VAL A 150 -4.36 6.28 -36.97
CA VAL A 150 -5.77 6.72 -36.95
C VAL A 150 -6.69 5.51 -36.88
N CYS A 151 -6.56 4.59 -37.85
CA CYS A 151 -7.51 3.49 -38.04
C CYS A 151 -6.99 2.10 -37.66
N LEU A 152 -5.71 1.98 -37.30
CA LEU A 152 -5.01 0.72 -36.97
C LEU A 152 -4.98 -0.30 -38.13
N ALA A 153 -5.15 0.15 -39.38
CA ALA A 153 -5.03 -0.70 -40.56
C ALA A 153 -3.56 -1.00 -40.87
N PRO A 154 -3.22 -2.22 -41.34
CA PRO A 154 -1.85 -2.59 -41.70
C PRO A 154 -1.37 -1.78 -42.91
N TYR A 155 -0.13 -1.30 -42.85
CA TYR A 155 0.40 -0.38 -43.88
C TYR A 155 0.89 -1.09 -45.15
N GLY A 156 1.14 -2.40 -45.10
CA GLY A 156 1.53 -3.19 -46.29
C GLY A 156 0.51 -3.06 -47.43
N PRO A 157 -0.77 -3.44 -47.23
CA PRO A 157 -1.82 -3.25 -48.22
C PRO A 157 -2.02 -1.80 -48.65
N ILE A 158 -1.97 -0.85 -47.70
CA ILE A 158 -2.09 0.59 -48.00
C ILE A 158 -0.98 1.05 -48.96
N ARG A 159 0.25 0.57 -48.76
CA ARG A 159 1.39 0.90 -49.62
C ARG A 159 1.25 0.29 -51.03
N GLU A 160 0.64 -0.89 -51.15
CA GLU A 160 0.52 -1.61 -52.42
C GLU A 160 -0.72 -1.21 -53.24
N LYS A 161 -1.86 -1.03 -52.59
CA LYS A 161 -3.17 -0.81 -53.23
C LYS A 161 -3.73 0.60 -53.01
N GLY A 162 -3.09 1.39 -52.14
CA GLY A 162 -3.44 2.78 -51.88
C GLY A 162 -4.50 2.96 -50.79
N ASN A 163 -5.10 4.15 -50.80
CA ASN A 163 -5.92 4.67 -49.70
C ASN A 163 -7.20 3.88 -49.38
N LYS A 164 -7.69 3.05 -50.31
CA LYS A 164 -8.85 2.17 -50.11
C LYS A 164 -8.63 1.08 -49.06
N GLU A 165 -7.38 0.80 -48.69
CA GLU A 165 -7.05 -0.19 -47.65
C GLU A 165 -7.03 0.41 -46.23
N HIS A 166 -7.24 1.73 -46.09
CA HIS A 166 -7.62 2.28 -44.79
C HIS A 166 -9.01 1.78 -44.38
N LYS A 167 -9.34 1.85 -43.08
CA LYS A 167 -10.73 1.64 -42.66
C LYS A 167 -11.56 2.83 -43.12
N SER A 168 -12.84 2.62 -43.43
CA SER A 168 -13.77 3.67 -43.88
C SER A 168 -13.89 4.87 -42.93
N SER A 169 -13.62 4.68 -41.64
CA SER A 169 -13.59 5.74 -40.63
C SER A 169 -12.27 6.55 -40.59
N CYS A 170 -11.30 6.22 -41.43
CA CYS A 170 -10.01 6.89 -41.49
C CYS A 170 -10.08 8.14 -42.37
N ARG A 171 -9.47 9.25 -41.93
CA ARG A 171 -9.32 10.47 -42.73
C ARG A 171 -8.55 10.29 -44.05
N TYR A 172 -7.83 9.19 -44.20
CA TYR A 172 -7.04 8.86 -45.38
C TYR A 172 -7.77 7.90 -46.34
N TYR A 173 -8.98 7.43 -45.98
CA TYR A 173 -9.75 6.55 -46.85
C TYR A 173 -10.33 7.34 -48.03
N SER A 174 -10.02 6.90 -49.26
CA SER A 174 -10.47 7.50 -50.53
C SER A 174 -10.51 6.46 -51.65
#